data_AF-A0A3D9C0V1-F1
#
_entry.id   AF-A0A3D9C0V1-F1
#
_cell.length_a   1.000
_cell.length_b   1.000
_cell.length_c   1.000
_cell.angle_alpha   90.00
_cell.angle_beta   90.00
_cell.angle_gamma   90.00
#
_symmetry.space_group_name_H-M   'P 1'
#
loop_
_entity.id
_entity.type
_entity.pdbx_description
1 polymer ?
#
loop_
_entity_poly.entity_id
_entity_poly.type
_entity_poly.pdbx_seq_one_letter_code
_entity_poly.pdbx_strand_id
1 'polypeptide(L)'
;MYKIKTALSLLFCLSAFLFPHLTKASAYWMEIHGTGKIKYQVKIEVCYGFIDDLSERHRSTGPEFQRIKDFNFFLYNAKGEKLKIELQLMGDHWVGTFIPNQEGTYRILE
;
A
#
# COMPACT_ATOMS: atom_id res chain seq x y z
N MET A 1 26.04 -7.40 -43.34
CA MET A 1 25.31 -8.07 -42.24
C MET A 1 25.84 -7.75 -40.84
N TYR A 2 27.16 -7.69 -40.58
CA TYR A 2 27.71 -7.41 -39.24
C TYR A 2 27.27 -6.05 -38.64
N LYS A 3 27.39 -4.95 -39.41
CA LYS A 3 26.98 -3.60 -38.94
C LYS A 3 25.51 -3.48 -38.57
N ILE A 4 24.62 -4.22 -39.24
CA ILE A 4 23.17 -4.21 -38.97
C ILE A 4 22.88 -4.96 -37.66
N LYS A 5 23.55 -6.09 -37.42
CA LYS A 5 23.43 -6.82 -36.14
C LYS A 5 23.94 -5.99 -34.97
N THR A 6 25.07 -5.30 -35.13
CA THR A 6 25.61 -4.41 -34.09
C THR A 6 24.68 -3.23 -33.83
N ALA A 7 24.14 -2.58 -34.88
CA ALA A 7 23.19 -1.47 -34.74
C ALA A 7 21.89 -1.91 -34.04
N LEU A 8 21.36 -3.09 -34.39
CA LEU A 8 20.17 -3.64 -33.76
C LEU A 8 20.42 -3.99 -32.29
N SER A 9 21.60 -4.54 -31.97
CA SER A 9 21.98 -4.83 -30.58
C SER A 9 22.15 -3.55 -29.77
N LEU A 10 22.68 -2.49 -30.36
CA LEU A 10 22.84 -1.19 -29.70
C LEU A 10 21.48 -0.52 -29.46
N LEU A 11 20.57 -0.59 -30.44
CA LEU A 11 19.19 -0.13 -30.30
C LEU A 11 18.45 -0.89 -29.19
N PHE A 12 18.64 -2.22 -29.13
CA PHE A 12 18.07 -3.05 -28.07
C PHE A 12 18.61 -2.65 -26.69
N CYS A 13 19.92 -2.50 -26.54
CA CYS A 13 20.51 -2.00 -25.30
C CYS A 13 19.97 -0.62 -24.92
N LEU A 14 19.94 0.34 -25.85
CA LEU A 14 19.43 1.68 -25.59
C LEU A 14 17.97 1.65 -25.14
N SER A 15 17.15 0.82 -25.78
CA SER A 15 15.75 0.65 -25.41
C SER A 15 15.61 0.11 -23.98
N ALA A 16 16.42 -0.89 -23.60
CA ALA A 16 16.40 -1.47 -22.26
C ALA A 16 16.72 -0.45 -21.15
N PHE A 17 17.53 0.57 -21.43
CA PHE A 17 17.85 1.64 -20.47
C PHE A 17 16.79 2.75 -20.40
N LEU A 18 16.04 2.99 -21.48
CA LEU A 18 15.07 4.09 -21.52
C LEU A 18 13.68 3.70 -20.98
N PHE A 19 13.26 2.44 -21.15
CA PHE A 19 11.93 1.98 -20.76
C PHE A 19 11.62 1.92 -19.24
N PRO A 20 12.57 1.65 -18.33
CA PRO A 20 12.27 1.57 -16.89
C PRO A 20 11.67 2.86 -16.32
N HIS A 21 12.06 4.03 -16.85
CA HIS A 21 11.58 5.34 -16.43
C HIS A 21 10.09 5.59 -16.72
N LEU A 22 9.45 4.74 -17.55
CA LEU A 22 8.02 4.84 -17.84
C LEU A 22 7.15 4.03 -16.86
N THR A 23 7.77 3.25 -15.97
CA THR A 23 7.06 2.42 -15.00
C THR A 23 7.07 3.08 -13.63
N LYS A 24 5.95 2.96 -12.89
CA LYS A 24 5.86 3.38 -11.49
C LYS A 24 5.66 2.15 -10.63
N ALA A 25 6.44 2.03 -9.57
CA ALA A 25 6.25 0.98 -8.58
C ALA A 25 5.05 1.31 -7.70
N SER A 26 4.00 0.51 -7.80
CA SER A 26 2.84 0.63 -6.92
C SER A 26 2.97 -0.27 -5.69
N ALA A 27 2.37 0.15 -4.59
CA ALA A 27 2.36 -0.56 -3.32
C ALA A 27 1.04 -0.34 -2.57
N TYR A 28 0.78 -1.21 -1.61
CA TYR A 28 -0.23 -1.00 -0.58
C TYR A 28 0.42 -0.27 0.60
N TRP A 29 -0.33 0.60 1.27
CA TRP A 29 0.10 1.18 2.55
C TRP A 29 -1.10 1.45 3.46
N MET A 30 -0.80 1.64 4.74
CA MET A 30 -1.79 2.00 5.75
C MET A 30 -1.59 3.45 6.22
N GLU A 31 -2.69 4.18 6.38
CA GLU A 31 -2.75 5.45 7.08
C GLU A 31 -3.59 5.28 8.34
N ILE A 32 -2.98 5.55 9.50
CA ILE A 32 -3.61 5.35 10.80
C ILE A 32 -3.97 6.71 11.38
N HIS A 33 -5.27 6.91 11.62
CA HIS A 33 -5.82 8.15 12.15
C HIS A 33 -6.43 7.89 13.52
N GLY A 34 -5.90 8.53 14.55
CA GLY A 34 -6.39 8.37 15.92
C GLY A 34 -5.76 9.38 16.87
N THR A 35 -6.33 9.50 18.06
CA THR A 35 -5.87 10.48 19.07
C THR A 35 -4.74 9.95 19.95
N GLY A 36 -4.41 8.66 19.85
CA GLY A 36 -3.49 7.98 20.76
C GLY A 36 -4.05 7.72 22.17
N LYS A 37 -5.33 8.03 22.41
CA LYS A 37 -5.99 7.85 23.72
C LYS A 37 -6.86 6.59 23.73
N ILE A 38 -6.91 5.92 24.89
CA ILE A 38 -7.86 4.84 25.12
C ILE A 38 -9.31 5.34 24.99
N LYS A 39 -10.22 4.45 24.60
CA LYS A 39 -11.65 4.68 24.40
C LYS A 39 -12.00 5.65 23.25
N TYR A 40 -11.03 6.12 22.48
CA TYR A 40 -11.25 6.88 21.26
C TYR A 40 -11.01 5.99 20.04
N GLN A 41 -11.90 6.06 19.06
CA GLN A 41 -11.80 5.26 17.84
C GLN A 41 -10.51 5.58 17.07
N VAL A 42 -9.86 4.53 16.59
CA VAL A 42 -8.77 4.58 15.62
C VAL A 42 -9.30 4.11 14.28
N LYS A 43 -9.04 4.88 13.22
CA LYS A 43 -9.37 4.57 11.84
C LYS A 43 -8.11 4.13 11.11
N ILE A 44 -8.21 3.04 10.36
CA ILE A 44 -7.16 2.48 9.53
C ILE A 44 -7.63 2.60 8.09
N GLU A 45 -6.92 3.35 7.27
CA GLU A 45 -7.16 3.44 5.84
C GLU A 45 -6.11 2.60 5.11
N VAL A 46 -6.54 1.64 4.31
CA VAL A 46 -5.67 0.84 3.45
C VAL A 46 -5.81 1.34 2.03
N CYS A 47 -4.69 1.80 1.48
CA CYS A 47 -4.61 2.48 0.20
C CYS A 47 -3.75 1.68 -0.77
N TYR A 48 -3.94 1.90 -2.07
CA TYR A 48 -3.10 1.39 -3.14
C TYR A 48 -2.71 2.53 -4.08
N GLY A 49 -1.53 2.47 -4.68
CA GLY A 49 -1.01 3.56 -5.49
C GLY A 49 0.51 3.58 -5.52
N PHE A 50 1.11 4.72 -5.84
CA PHE A 50 2.57 4.87 -5.93
C PHE A 50 3.04 6.14 -5.21
N ILE A 51 4.34 6.20 -4.95
CA ILE A 51 5.02 7.40 -4.48
C ILE A 51 5.75 8.01 -5.66
N ASP A 52 5.61 9.33 -5.87
CA ASP A 52 6.33 10.03 -6.92
C ASP A 52 7.72 10.51 -6.47
N ASP A 53 8.45 11.16 -7.38
CA ASP A 53 9.79 11.66 -7.13
C ASP A 53 9.85 12.79 -6.07
N LEU A 54 8.69 13.35 -5.70
CA LEU A 54 8.53 14.37 -4.66
C LEU A 54 8.08 13.77 -3.32
N SER A 55 8.06 12.43 -3.20
CA SER A 55 7.55 11.71 -2.02
C SER A 55 6.06 11.93 -1.76
N GLU A 56 5.29 12.37 -2.75
CA GLU A 56 3.84 12.48 -2.65
C GLU A 56 3.18 11.14 -2.95
N ARG A 57 2.18 10.77 -2.14
CA ARG A 57 1.41 9.53 -2.31
C ARG A 57 0.26 9.77 -3.26
N HIS A 58 0.23 9.02 -4.36
CA HIS A 58 -0.84 9.05 -5.35
C HIS A 58 -1.68 7.78 -5.24
N ARG A 59 -2.92 7.91 -4.77
CA ARG A 59 -3.87 6.79 -4.66
C ARG A 59 -4.36 6.35 -6.04
N SER A 60 -4.69 5.07 -6.18
CA SER A 60 -5.17 4.44 -7.42
C SER A 60 -6.24 3.40 -7.10
N THR A 61 -7.24 3.26 -7.97
CA THR A 61 -8.43 2.42 -7.74
C THR A 61 -8.59 1.28 -8.74
N GLY A 62 -7.47 0.87 -9.38
CA GLY A 62 -7.43 -0.21 -10.38
C GLY A 62 -7.71 -1.62 -9.84
N PRO A 63 -7.57 -2.67 -10.67
CA PRO A 63 -7.83 -4.05 -10.27
C PRO A 63 -7.06 -4.50 -9.02
N GLU A 64 -5.82 -4.05 -8.85
CA GLU A 64 -4.98 -4.34 -7.69
C GLU A 64 -5.55 -3.73 -6.40
N PHE A 65 -6.08 -2.51 -6.45
CA PHE A 65 -6.78 -1.89 -5.32
C PHE A 65 -7.98 -2.73 -4.86
N GLN A 66 -8.69 -3.37 -5.79
CA GLN A 66 -9.81 -4.26 -5.45
C GLN A 66 -9.36 -5.56 -4.77
N ARG A 67 -8.08 -5.93 -4.84
CA ARG A 67 -7.52 -7.12 -4.16
C ARG A 67 -7.34 -6.92 -2.67
N ILE A 68 -7.42 -5.69 -2.15
CA ILE A 68 -7.35 -5.42 -0.70
C ILE A 68 -8.43 -6.22 0.07
N LYS A 69 -9.59 -6.46 -0.54
CA LYS A 69 -10.66 -7.29 0.03
C LYS A 69 -10.26 -8.74 0.31
N ASP A 70 -9.22 -9.23 -0.36
CA ASP A 70 -8.73 -10.59 -0.24
C ASP A 70 -7.68 -10.72 0.89
N PHE A 71 -7.23 -9.60 1.47
CA PHE A 71 -6.28 -9.57 2.58
C PHE A 71 -6.97 -9.73 3.93
N ASN A 72 -6.26 -10.27 4.92
CA ASN A 72 -6.80 -10.51 6.25
C ASN A 72 -6.14 -9.59 7.28
N PHE A 73 -6.80 -8.49 7.61
CA PHE A 73 -6.24 -7.56 8.58
C PHE A 73 -6.49 -8.01 10.02
N PHE A 74 -5.46 -7.90 10.84
CA PHE A 74 -5.47 -8.26 12.26
C PHE A 74 -4.85 -7.16 13.12
N LEU A 75 -5.39 -7.02 14.33
CA LEU A 75 -4.88 -6.20 15.40
C LEU A 75 -4.32 -7.10 16.50
N TYR A 76 -3.06 -6.91 16.87
CA TYR A 76 -2.56 -7.35 18.16
C TYR A 76 -2.74 -6.22 19.17
N ASN A 77 -3.50 -6.48 20.22
CA ASN A 77 -3.71 -5.49 21.28
C ASN A 77 -2.54 -5.44 22.27
N ALA A 78 -2.66 -4.57 23.28
CA ALA A 78 -1.63 -4.39 24.32
C ALA A 78 -1.29 -5.67 25.11
N LYS A 79 -2.19 -6.67 25.11
CA LYS A 79 -1.98 -7.98 25.73
C LYS A 79 -1.41 -9.03 24.78
N GLY A 80 -1.24 -8.69 23.50
CA GLY A 80 -0.85 -9.64 22.45
C GLY A 80 -2.00 -10.51 21.93
N GLU A 81 -3.26 -10.16 22.23
CA GLU A 81 -4.42 -10.87 21.68
C GLU A 81 -4.64 -10.44 20.23
N LYS A 82 -4.85 -11.42 19.35
CA LYS A 82 -5.10 -11.21 17.91
C LYS A 82 -6.60 -11.03 17.66
N LEU A 83 -6.98 -9.91 17.09
CA LEU A 83 -8.36 -9.54 16.74
C LEU A 83 -8.45 -9.31 15.24
N LYS A 84 -9.49 -9.81 14.57
CA LYS A 84 -9.70 -9.53 13.14
C LYS A 84 -10.26 -8.12 12.95
N ILE A 85 -9.78 -7.42 11.93
CA ILE A 85 -10.29 -6.11 11.50
C ILE A 85 -11.04 -6.32 10.19
N GLU A 86 -12.34 -6.00 10.18
CA GLU A 86 -13.13 -5.99 8.96
C GLU A 86 -12.93 -4.66 8.22
N LEU A 87 -12.63 -4.73 6.93
CA LEU A 87 -12.46 -3.57 6.08
C LEU A 87 -13.70 -3.29 5.24
N GLN A 88 -13.98 -2.02 5.01
CA GLN A 88 -15.07 -1.54 4.15
C GLN A 88 -14.54 -0.59 3.09
N LEU A 89 -14.91 -0.81 1.83
CA LEU A 89 -14.52 0.08 0.74
C LEU A 89 -15.18 1.47 0.91
N MET A 90 -14.37 2.52 0.88
CA MET A 90 -14.79 3.92 1.02
C MET A 90 -14.10 4.79 -0.04
N GLY A 91 -14.66 4.82 -1.25
CA GLY A 91 -14.11 5.62 -2.35
C GLY A 91 -12.76 5.08 -2.83
N ASP A 92 -11.68 5.79 -2.50
CA ASP A 92 -10.31 5.51 -2.94
C ASP A 92 -9.44 4.75 -1.92
N HIS A 93 -10.04 4.29 -0.83
CA HIS A 93 -9.37 3.52 0.23
C HIS A 93 -10.34 2.52 0.88
N TRP A 94 -9.78 1.54 1.60
CA TRP A 94 -10.53 0.63 2.46
C TRP A 94 -10.38 1.05 3.92
N VAL A 95 -11.45 0.98 4.70
CA VAL A 95 -11.49 1.48 6.07
C VAL A 95 -11.78 0.35 7.06
N GLY A 96 -10.91 0.21 8.04
CA GLY A 96 -11.15 -0.55 9.27
C GLY A 96 -11.14 0.35 10.48
N THR A 97 -11.76 -0.08 11.57
CA THR A 97 -11.75 0.68 12.83
C THR A 97 -11.59 -0.24 14.03
N PHE A 98 -11.02 0.30 15.10
CA PHE A 98 -11.02 -0.34 16.42
C PHE A 98 -11.01 0.72 17.52
N ILE A 99 -11.34 0.30 18.74
CA ILE A 99 -11.30 1.16 19.93
C ILE A 99 -10.32 0.54 20.93
N PRO A 100 -9.18 1.17 21.23
CA PRO A 100 -8.25 0.70 22.25
C PRO A 100 -8.92 0.81 23.63
N ASN A 101 -9.00 -0.29 24.36
CA ASN A 101 -9.63 -0.36 25.68
C ASN A 101 -8.62 -0.31 26.83
N GLN A 102 -7.34 -0.47 26.53
CA GLN A 102 -6.22 -0.51 27.46
C GLN A 102 -5.04 0.28 26.91
N GLU A 103 -4.24 0.87 27.80
CA GLU A 103 -2.99 1.52 27.42
C GLU A 103 -1.96 0.49 26.95
N GLY A 104 -1.11 0.90 26.01
CA GLY A 104 -0.03 0.07 25.47
C GLY A 104 0.10 0.18 23.96
N THR A 105 0.94 -0.69 23.39
CA THR A 105 1.21 -0.73 21.96
C THR A 105 0.26 -1.69 21.26
N TYR A 106 -0.35 -1.21 20.19
CA TYR A 106 -1.18 -2.00 19.28
C TYR A 106 -0.42 -2.16 17.96
N ARG A 107 -0.54 -3.34 17.33
CA ARG A 107 0.10 -3.62 16.04
C ARG A 107 -0.95 -4.08 15.04
N ILE A 108 -0.97 -3.46 13.86
CA ILE A 108 -1.84 -3.83 12.75
C ILE A 108 -1.00 -4.64 11.75
N LEU A 109 -1.55 -5.75 11.28
CA LEU A 109 -0.92 -6.65 10.31
C LEU A 109 -1.93 -7.02 9.23
N GLU A 110 -1.44 -7.20 8.01
CA GLU A 110 -2.17 -7.70 6.83
C GLU A 110 -1.99 -9.20 6.60
#